data_AF-A0A146FCL6-F1
#
_entry.id   AF-A0A146FCL6-F1
#
_cell.length_a   1.000
_cell.length_b   1.000
_cell.length_c   1.000
_cell.angle_alpha   90.00
_cell.angle_beta   90.00
_cell.angle_gamma   90.00
#
_symmetry.space_group_name_H-M   'P 1'
#
loop_
_entity.id
_entity.type
_entity.pdbx_description
1 polymer ?
#
loop_
_entity_poly.entity_id
_entity_poly.type
_entity_poly.pdbx_seq_one_letter_code
_entity_poly.pdbx_strand_id
1 'polypeptide(L)' 'MSLLFGSSNTEKAAAPAPAESAPAEKPKPCCVCKTEKTARDDCMLFSKTDDPTQECKPLIEQYKACMAGYGFKV' A
#
# COMPACT_ATOMS: atom_id res chain seq x y z
N MET A 1 -32.03 21.49 -32.43
CA MET A 1 -32.25 20.07 -32.12
C MET A 1 -31.10 19.55 -31.27
N SER A 2 -31.40 19.33 -30.00
CA SER A 2 -30.90 18.24 -29.16
C SER A 2 -29.40 18.06 -28.85
N LEU A 3 -29.07 18.44 -27.61
CA LEU A 3 -28.34 17.67 -26.58
C LEU A 3 -26.92 17.17 -26.86
N LEU A 4 -25.92 17.69 -26.14
CA LEU A 4 -24.88 16.87 -25.52
C LEU A 4 -24.37 17.48 -24.20
N PHE A 5 -24.44 16.64 -23.16
CA PHE A 5 -23.93 16.75 -21.81
C PHE A 5 -22.40 16.88 -21.77
N GLY A 6 -21.85 17.46 -20.70
CA GLY A 6 -20.43 17.29 -20.41
C GLY A 6 -19.94 18.05 -19.19
N SER A 7 -20.22 17.52 -17.99
CA SER A 7 -19.57 17.86 -16.73
C SER A 7 -18.06 18.07 -16.89
N SER A 8 -17.59 19.30 -16.70
CA SER A 8 -16.19 19.52 -16.32
C SER A 8 -16.14 19.57 -14.80
N ASN A 9 -15.70 18.46 -14.22
CA ASN A 9 -15.38 18.35 -12.80
C ASN A 9 -14.18 19.27 -12.52
N THR A 10 -14.46 20.42 -11.93
CA THR A 10 -13.47 21.30 -11.29
C THR A 10 -12.69 20.51 -10.25
N GLU A 11 -11.39 20.36 -10.53
CA GLU A 11 -10.28 20.62 -9.63
C GLU A 11 -10.43 20.13 -8.17
N LYS A 12 -9.82 18.97 -7.88
CA LYS A 12 -9.41 18.65 -6.51
C LYS A 12 -7.91 18.87 -6.38
N ALA A 13 -7.58 20.09 -5.98
CA ALA A 13 -6.28 20.50 -5.50
C ALA A 13 -5.74 19.52 -4.45
N ALA A 14 -4.51 19.05 -4.67
CA ALA A 14 -3.70 18.40 -3.66
C ALA A 14 -3.21 19.47 -2.68
N ALA A 15 -3.76 19.48 -1.46
CA ALA A 15 -3.18 20.19 -0.34
C ALA A 15 -2.12 19.30 0.34
N PRO A 16 -0.93 19.81 0.70
CA PRO A 16 -0.03 19.12 1.61
C PRO A 16 -0.52 19.37 3.04
N ALA A 17 -1.06 18.36 3.71
CA ALA A 17 -1.32 18.45 5.14
C ALA A 17 0.01 18.23 5.90
N PRO A 18 0.37 19.11 6.85
CA PRO A 18 1.63 19.05 7.58
C PRO A 18 1.63 17.92 8.62
N ALA A 19 2.83 17.50 8.98
CA ALA A 19 3.10 16.55 10.06
C ALA A 19 2.49 17.04 11.37
N GLU A 20 1.57 16.27 11.95
CA GLU A 20 1.09 16.48 13.31
C GLU A 20 1.42 15.25 14.16
N SER A 21 2.22 15.50 15.19
CA SER A 21 2.60 14.56 16.22
C SER A 21 1.38 14.14 17.03
N ALA A 22 1.14 12.84 17.14
CA ALA A 22 0.13 12.26 18.03
C ALA A 22 0.75 11.05 18.76
N PRO A 23 0.23 10.69 19.94
CA PRO A 23 0.95 10.12 21.09
C PRO A 23 1.49 8.72 20.80
N ALA A 24 2.30 8.17 21.71
CA ALA A 24 2.87 6.81 21.65
C ALA A 24 1.80 5.70 21.59
N GLU A 25 1.05 5.64 20.49
CA GLU A 25 0.19 4.56 20.08
C GLU A 25 1.08 3.54 19.39
N LYS A 26 0.91 2.27 19.75
CA LYS A 26 1.61 1.13 19.14
C LYS A 26 1.70 1.35 17.62
N PRO A 27 2.90 1.32 17.02
CA PRO A 27 3.08 1.68 15.62
C PRO A 27 2.10 0.89 14.77
N LYS A 28 1.29 1.60 13.98
CA LYS A 28 0.31 0.97 13.09
C LYS A 28 1.02 -0.09 12.24
N PRO A 29 0.43 -1.28 12.00
CA PRO A 29 1.08 -2.39 11.29
C PRO A 29 1.57 -2.01 9.87
N CYS A 30 1.02 -0.95 9.29
CA CYS A 30 1.45 -0.37 8.03
C CYS A 30 2.77 0.44 8.06
N CYS A 31 3.36 0.69 9.25
CA CYS A 31 4.59 1.49 9.40
C CYS A 31 5.84 0.68 9.72
N VAL A 32 5.72 -0.60 10.09
CA VAL A 32 6.86 -1.39 10.59
C VAL A 32 7.60 -2.17 9.51
N CYS A 33 6.88 -2.62 8.48
CA CYS A 33 7.41 -3.43 7.38
C CYS A 33 7.11 -2.78 6.03
N LYS A 34 7.32 -1.45 5.92
CA LYS A 34 7.01 -0.69 4.69
C LYS A 34 7.80 -1.19 3.49
N THR A 35 9.10 -1.41 3.67
CA THR A 35 10.02 -1.89 2.64
C THR A 35 9.60 -3.24 2.07
N GLU A 36 9.31 -4.20 2.95
CA GLU A 36 8.88 -5.56 2.60
C GLU A 36 7.48 -5.55 1.99
N LYS A 37 6.59 -4.69 2.50
CA LYS A 37 5.26 -4.49 1.91
C LYS A 37 5.37 -3.95 0.49
N THR A 38 6.18 -2.92 0.26
CA THR A 38 6.39 -2.33 -1.07
C THR A 38 7.01 -3.35 -2.01
N ALA A 39 8.05 -4.06 -1.62
CA ALA A 39 8.67 -5.08 -2.46
C ALA A 39 7.69 -6.21 -2.84
N ARG A 40 6.86 -6.66 -1.89
CA ARG A 40 5.81 -7.65 -2.17
C ARG A 40 4.74 -7.11 -3.12
N ASP A 41 4.28 -5.87 -2.90
CA ASP A 41 3.30 -5.21 -3.76
C ASP A 41 3.84 -5.05 -5.18
N ASP A 42 5.07 -4.55 -5.32
CA ASP A 42 5.75 -4.38 -6.60
C ASP A 42 5.91 -5.73 -7.32
N CYS A 43 6.33 -6.77 -6.60
CA CYS A 43 6.44 -8.11 -7.19
C CYS A 43 5.09 -8.62 -7.70
N MET A 44 4.01 -8.47 -6.93
CA MET A 44 2.68 -8.89 -7.38
C MET A 44 2.15 -8.03 -8.54
N LEU A 45 2.44 -6.73 -8.53
CA LEU A 45 1.98 -5.79 -9.55
C LEU A 45 2.73 -5.95 -10.88
N PHE A 46 4.01 -6.28 -10.83
CA PHE A 46 4.88 -6.40 -12.01
C PHE A 46 5.13 -7.85 -12.46
N SER A 47 4.67 -8.84 -11.71
CA SER A 47 4.75 -10.24 -12.14
C SER A 47 3.97 -10.48 -13.43
N LYS A 48 4.58 -11.24 -14.33
CA LYS A 48 3.99 -11.63 -15.63
C LYS A 48 3.61 -13.12 -15.68
N THR A 49 3.71 -13.80 -14.54
CA THR A 49 3.40 -15.22 -14.42
C THR A 49 1.93 -15.44 -14.13
N ASP A 50 1.43 -16.63 -14.44
CA ASP A 50 0.04 -17.01 -14.14
C ASP A 50 -0.21 -17.10 -12.62
N ASP A 51 0.84 -17.33 -11.81
CA ASP A 51 0.76 -17.36 -10.35
C ASP A 51 1.83 -16.43 -9.72
N PRO A 52 1.55 -15.12 -9.59
CA PRO A 52 2.44 -14.17 -8.93
C PRO A 52 2.59 -14.45 -7.44
N THR A 53 1.65 -15.18 -6.83
CA THR A 53 1.67 -15.53 -5.41
C THR A 53 2.80 -16.50 -5.09
N GLN A 54 3.02 -17.50 -5.95
CA GLN A 54 4.16 -18.42 -5.90
C GLN A 54 5.48 -17.71 -6.15
N GLU A 55 5.58 -16.89 -7.20
CA GLU A 55 6.80 -16.16 -7.52
C GLU A 55 7.21 -15.19 -6.40
N CYS A 56 6.23 -14.48 -5.84
CA CYS A 56 6.46 -13.51 -4.76
C CYS A 56 6.43 -14.13 -3.36
N LYS A 57 6.34 -15.46 -3.22
CA LYS A 57 6.43 -16.15 -1.92
C LYS A 57 7.58 -15.67 -1.04
N PRO A 58 8.83 -15.58 -1.51
CA PRO A 58 9.94 -15.13 -0.65
C PRO A 58 9.70 -13.74 -0.07
N LEU A 59 9.05 -12.84 -0.82
CA LEU A 59 8.73 -11.48 -0.37
C LEU A 59 7.54 -11.46 0.60
N ILE A 60 6.55 -12.33 0.38
CA ILE A 60 5.43 -12.53 1.30
C ILE A 60 5.93 -13.06 2.64
N GLU A 61 6.83 -14.04 2.64
CA GLU A 61 7.40 -14.61 3.86
C GLU A 61 8.27 -13.60 4.60
N GLN A 62 9.07 -12.79 3.90
CA GLN A 62 9.78 -11.66 4.53
C GLN A 62 8.83 -10.67 5.20
N TYR A 63 7.74 -10.27 4.52
CA TYR A 63 6.76 -9.36 5.10
C TYR A 63 6.11 -9.95 6.37
N LYS A 64 5.75 -11.24 6.34
CA LYS A 64 5.20 -11.96 7.50
C LYS A 64 6.21 -12.07 8.63
N ALA A 65 7.47 -12.41 8.33
CA ALA A 65 8.54 -12.50 9.33
C ALA A 65 8.80 -11.15 10.00
N CYS A 66 8.82 -10.06 9.21
CA CYS A 66 8.94 -8.71 9.73
C CYS A 66 7.76 -8.39 10.68
N MET A 67 6.52 -8.62 10.27
CA MET A 67 5.35 -8.34 11.12
C MET A 67 5.30 -9.22 12.39
N ALA A 68 5.74 -10.48 12.28
CA ALA A 68 5.88 -11.39 13.41
C ALA A 68 6.93 -10.90 14.43
N GLY A 69 8.03 -10.30 13.97
CA GLY A 69 9.05 -9.67 14.83
C GLY A 69 8.51 -8.53 15.69
N TYR A 70 7.45 -7.86 15.22
CA TYR A 70 6.75 -6.80 15.96
C TYR A 70 5.52 -7.31 16.74
N GLY A 71 5.28 -8.63 16.75
CA GLY A 71 4.18 -9.25 17.48
C GLY A 71 2.81 -9.19 16.78
N PHE A 72 2.77 -8.88 15.48
CA PHE A 72 1.54 -8.90 14.68
C PHE A 72 1.39 -10.25 13.95
N LYS A 73 0.22 -10.88 14.05
CA LYS A 73 -0.14 -12.09 13.26
C LYS A 73 -0.84 -11.64 11.96
N VAL A 74 -0.37 -12.13 10.81
CA VAL A 74 -0.72 -11.69 9.46
C VAL A 74 -1.06 -12.85 8.56
#